data_AF-A0A8S2WUP6-F1
#
_entry.id   AF-A0A8S2WUP6-F1
#
_cell.length_a   1.000
_cell.length_b   1.000
_cell.length_c   1.000
_cell.angle_alpha   90.00
_cell.angle_beta   90.00
_cell.angle_gamma   90.00
#
_symmetry.space_group_name_H-M   'P 1'
#
loop_
_entity.id
_entity.type
_entity.pdbx_description
1 polymer ?
#
loop_
_entity_poly.entity_id
_entity_poly.type
_entity_poly.pdbx_seq_one_letter_code
_entity_poly.pdbx_strand_id
1 'polypeptide(L)'
;GKVSEKLQLNNQIPVESLAKQMRILETEWLKRKNSLSANTNPITEINTVDFIDQFTDRVVSNLYKRLEERTIDDNVLQKVRELMPPKWIFIDGQFYSVDNVAKCVTHPCAPFYVQLPQMYKSYKLFNKLGIKECFTNEYFIVFLKTLKESYNDQPLSQTDLECAIKMTLELFAVLHRKKESFNKSQEVYLPDTNCILRSIKDLCFKIDNISEQNVIEADMLTLHKSIPVNIAQILGVRMLQQKLIEDCSIGIPFGQHEKLTTRIRHLLESYPQDKDILKELLQNA
;
A
#
# COMPACT_ATOMS: atom_id res chain seq x y z
N GLY A 1 46.07 -29.41 -2.26
CA GLY A 1 46.59 -29.49 -3.64
C GLY A 1 45.47 -29.36 -4.64
N LYS A 2 44.93 -30.49 -5.14
CA LYS A 2 44.00 -30.54 -6.28
C LYS A 2 42.57 -30.03 -6.06
N VAL A 3 42.09 -29.97 -4.81
CA VAL A 3 40.77 -29.41 -4.48
C VAL A 3 40.81 -27.87 -4.50
N SER A 4 41.93 -27.29 -4.04
CA SER A 4 42.19 -25.84 -4.07
C SER A 4 42.39 -25.31 -5.49
N GLU A 5 42.99 -26.10 -6.39
CA GLU A 5 43.12 -25.76 -7.82
C GLU A 5 41.77 -25.82 -8.58
N LYS A 6 40.89 -26.78 -8.25
CA LYS A 6 39.53 -26.82 -8.83
C LYS A 6 38.64 -25.66 -8.38
N LEU A 7 38.85 -25.15 -7.16
CA LEU A 7 38.18 -23.94 -6.67
C LEU A 7 38.71 -22.67 -7.36
N GLN A 8 39.99 -22.63 -7.75
CA GLN A 8 40.58 -21.51 -8.48
C GLN A 8 40.18 -21.45 -9.96
N LEU A 9 39.90 -22.59 -10.61
CA LEU A 9 39.46 -22.60 -12.02
C LEU A 9 38.05 -22.02 -12.25
N ASN A 10 37.17 -22.05 -11.23
CA ASN A 10 35.81 -21.52 -11.36
C ASN A 10 35.73 -19.98 -11.32
N ASN A 11 36.83 -19.30 -11.01
CA ASN A 11 36.90 -17.83 -11.01
C ASN A 11 37.20 -17.21 -12.39
N GLN A 12 37.31 -18.00 -13.46
CA GLN A 12 37.71 -17.51 -14.79
C GLN A 12 36.58 -17.06 -15.72
N ILE A 13 35.30 -17.37 -15.44
CA ILE A 13 34.20 -16.99 -16.35
C ILE A 13 34.03 -15.46 -16.31
N PRO A 14 34.22 -14.68 -17.40
CA PRO A 14 34.09 -13.23 -17.36
C PRO A 14 32.67 -12.76 -17.02
N VAL A 15 32.53 -11.54 -16.47
CA VAL A 15 31.21 -10.95 -16.13
C VAL A 15 30.32 -10.88 -17.37
N GLU A 16 30.90 -10.63 -18.53
CA GLU A 16 30.29 -10.62 -19.85
C GLU A 16 29.59 -11.96 -20.16
N SER A 17 30.24 -13.07 -19.80
CA SER A 17 29.68 -14.40 -20.00
C SER A 17 28.56 -14.70 -19.00
N LEU A 18 28.67 -14.23 -17.75
CA LEU A 18 27.59 -14.37 -16.75
C LEU A 18 26.36 -13.55 -17.16
N ALA A 19 26.56 -12.33 -17.63
CA ALA A 19 25.52 -11.46 -18.16
C ALA A 19 24.82 -12.08 -19.39
N LYS A 20 25.59 -12.69 -20.31
CA LYS A 20 25.03 -13.42 -21.45
C LYS A 20 24.17 -14.61 -20.99
N GLN A 21 24.62 -15.38 -19.99
CA GLN A 21 23.84 -16.47 -19.41
C GLN A 21 22.53 -15.95 -18.79
N MET A 22 22.59 -14.84 -18.04
CA MET A 22 21.41 -14.23 -17.43
C MET A 22 20.39 -13.76 -18.47
N ARG A 23 20.84 -13.08 -19.55
CA ARG A 23 19.95 -12.66 -20.65
C ARG A 23 19.27 -13.83 -21.36
N ILE A 24 20.02 -14.91 -21.62
CA ILE A 24 19.46 -16.12 -22.22
C ILE A 24 18.40 -16.71 -21.29
N LEU A 25 18.71 -16.79 -19.99
CA LEU A 25 17.80 -17.35 -19.00
C LEU A 25 16.51 -16.53 -18.87
N GLU A 26 16.59 -15.21 -18.74
CA GLU A 26 15.43 -14.31 -18.70
C GLU A 26 14.57 -14.46 -19.97
N THR A 27 15.20 -14.46 -21.14
CA THR A 27 14.51 -14.56 -22.43
C THR A 27 13.79 -15.90 -22.59
N GLU A 28 14.47 -17.00 -22.29
CA GLU A 28 13.89 -18.35 -22.41
C GLU A 28 12.82 -18.61 -21.34
N TRP A 29 13.00 -18.07 -20.13
CA TRP A 29 11.98 -18.11 -19.09
C TRP A 29 10.70 -17.37 -19.54
N LEU A 30 10.83 -16.15 -20.07
CA LEU A 30 9.69 -15.35 -20.54
C LEU A 30 8.95 -16.03 -21.71
N LYS A 31 9.69 -16.56 -22.68
CA LYS A 31 9.11 -17.33 -23.80
C LYS A 31 8.28 -18.51 -23.30
N ARG A 32 8.81 -19.30 -22.36
CA ARG A 32 8.11 -20.48 -21.85
C ARG A 32 6.86 -20.11 -21.06
N LYS A 33 6.91 -19.09 -20.20
CA LYS A 33 5.74 -18.60 -19.45
C LYS A 33 4.63 -18.13 -20.39
N ASN A 34 4.97 -17.38 -21.43
CA ASN A 34 3.98 -16.92 -22.42
C ASN A 34 3.37 -18.07 -23.20
N SER A 35 4.17 -19.07 -23.63
CA SER A 35 3.66 -20.24 -24.34
C SER A 35 2.72 -21.11 -23.49
N LEU A 36 2.98 -21.23 -22.19
CA LEU A 36 2.14 -21.99 -21.25
C LEU A 36 0.77 -21.34 -21.07
N SER A 37 0.74 -20.01 -20.89
CA SER A 37 -0.51 -19.24 -20.75
C SER A 37 -1.46 -19.35 -21.95
N ALA A 38 -0.97 -19.82 -23.10
CA ALA A 38 -1.73 -19.88 -24.34
C ALA A 38 -2.34 -21.26 -24.65
N ASN A 39 -1.93 -22.38 -24.03
CA ASN A 39 -2.24 -23.70 -24.61
C ASN A 39 -2.09 -24.96 -23.72
N THR A 40 -2.46 -24.95 -22.43
CA THR A 40 -2.34 -26.15 -21.59
C THR A 40 -3.51 -26.40 -20.62
N ASN A 41 -3.67 -27.67 -20.22
CA ASN A 41 -4.56 -28.03 -19.11
C ASN A 41 -4.02 -27.44 -17.78
N PRO A 42 -4.88 -26.93 -16.88
CA PRO A 42 -4.43 -26.14 -15.72
C PRO A 42 -3.46 -26.87 -14.77
N ILE A 43 -3.69 -28.16 -14.49
CA ILE A 43 -2.87 -28.93 -13.54
C ILE A 43 -1.47 -29.21 -14.12
N THR A 44 -1.40 -29.54 -15.40
CA THR A 44 -0.12 -29.77 -16.09
C THR A 44 0.66 -28.46 -16.26
N GLU A 45 -0.05 -27.36 -16.46
CA GLU A 45 0.54 -26.02 -16.54
C GLU A 45 1.19 -25.63 -15.21
N ILE A 46 0.48 -25.79 -14.08
CA ILE A 46 1.02 -25.47 -12.76
C ILE A 46 2.31 -26.26 -12.48
N ASN A 47 2.30 -27.58 -12.68
CA ASN A 47 3.48 -28.41 -12.42
C ASN A 47 4.68 -28.07 -13.32
N THR A 48 4.43 -27.69 -14.58
CA THR A 48 5.50 -27.33 -15.52
C THR A 48 6.06 -25.94 -15.22
N VAL A 49 5.20 -24.99 -14.84
CA VAL A 49 5.59 -23.67 -14.37
C VAL A 49 6.49 -23.79 -13.13
N ASP A 50 6.09 -24.58 -12.15
CA ASP A 50 6.87 -24.80 -10.93
C ASP A 50 8.25 -25.40 -11.24
N PHE A 51 8.33 -26.36 -12.15
CA PHE A 51 9.62 -26.93 -12.58
C PHE A 51 10.52 -25.90 -13.26
N ILE A 52 9.97 -25.06 -14.13
CA ILE A 52 10.71 -23.99 -14.80
C ILE A 52 11.23 -22.98 -13.78
N ASP A 53 10.41 -22.59 -12.83
CA ASP A 53 10.77 -21.61 -11.80
C ASP A 53 11.84 -22.17 -10.86
N GLN A 54 11.72 -23.43 -10.42
CA GLN A 54 12.74 -24.11 -9.61
C GLN A 54 14.09 -24.25 -10.35
N PHE A 55 14.05 -24.63 -11.63
CA PHE A 55 15.26 -24.70 -12.44
C PHE A 55 15.92 -23.33 -12.59
N THR A 56 15.11 -22.30 -12.88
CA THR A 56 15.56 -20.92 -13.05
C THR A 56 16.19 -20.41 -11.75
N ASP A 57 15.53 -20.61 -10.61
CA ASP A 57 16.03 -20.23 -9.30
C ASP A 57 17.40 -20.85 -8.99
N ARG A 58 17.57 -22.15 -9.27
CA ARG A 58 18.86 -22.83 -9.08
C ARG A 58 19.97 -22.22 -9.95
N VAL A 59 19.69 -21.92 -11.21
CA VAL A 59 20.69 -21.32 -12.12
C VAL A 59 21.03 -19.90 -11.68
N VAL A 60 20.02 -19.09 -11.38
CA VAL A 60 20.17 -17.71 -10.92
C VAL A 60 20.94 -17.64 -9.61
N SER A 61 20.62 -18.50 -8.63
CA SER A 61 21.33 -18.60 -7.35
C SER A 61 22.83 -18.82 -7.53
N ASN A 62 23.21 -19.69 -8.48
CA ASN A 62 24.61 -19.93 -8.80
C ASN A 62 25.28 -18.73 -9.48
N LEU A 63 24.55 -17.98 -10.32
CA LEU A 63 25.03 -16.74 -10.92
C LEU A 63 25.26 -15.67 -9.84
N TYR A 64 24.31 -15.48 -8.92
CA TYR A 64 24.46 -14.53 -7.81
C TYR A 64 25.64 -14.87 -6.92
N LYS A 65 25.83 -16.14 -6.56
CA LYS A 65 26.99 -16.57 -5.77
C LYS A 65 28.32 -16.20 -6.45
N ARG A 66 28.44 -16.47 -7.75
CA ARG A 66 29.65 -16.14 -8.53
C ARG A 66 29.90 -14.64 -8.64
N LEU A 67 28.84 -13.84 -8.75
CA LEU A 67 28.93 -12.38 -8.77
C LEU A 67 29.31 -11.84 -7.39
N GLU A 68 28.73 -12.39 -6.32
CA GLU A 68 29.02 -12.01 -4.93
C GLU A 68 30.50 -12.20 -4.58
N GLU A 69 31.09 -13.32 -5.00
CA GLU A 69 32.51 -13.63 -4.81
C GLU A 69 33.45 -12.59 -5.48
N ARG A 70 32.94 -11.76 -6.39
CA ARG A 70 33.72 -10.79 -7.19
C ARG A 70 33.40 -9.34 -6.86
N THR A 71 32.48 -9.08 -5.94
CA THR A 71 31.98 -7.75 -5.58
C THR A 71 33.02 -6.82 -4.91
N ILE A 72 34.22 -7.34 -4.66
CA ILE A 72 35.33 -6.58 -4.08
C ILE A 72 35.87 -5.56 -5.11
N ASP A 73 35.82 -5.90 -6.40
CA ASP A 73 36.29 -5.04 -7.50
C ASP A 73 35.16 -4.13 -8.01
N ASP A 74 35.34 -2.82 -7.91
CA ASP A 74 34.33 -1.85 -8.37
C ASP A 74 34.20 -1.81 -9.89
N ASN A 75 35.22 -2.22 -10.65
CA ASN A 75 35.13 -2.38 -12.10
C ASN A 75 34.17 -3.53 -12.47
N VAL A 76 34.18 -4.62 -11.70
CA VAL A 76 33.21 -5.71 -11.87
C VAL A 76 31.78 -5.21 -11.67
N LEU A 77 31.53 -4.37 -10.67
CA LEU A 77 30.19 -3.82 -10.43
C LEU A 77 29.72 -2.90 -11.53
N GLN A 78 30.62 -2.08 -12.08
CA GLN A 78 30.28 -1.23 -13.22
C GLN A 78 29.85 -2.09 -14.41
N LYS A 79 30.60 -3.15 -14.71
CA LYS A 79 30.21 -4.13 -15.73
C LYS A 79 28.88 -4.81 -15.43
N VAL A 80 28.59 -5.16 -14.18
CA VAL A 80 27.29 -5.76 -13.81
C VAL A 80 26.15 -4.79 -14.09
N ARG A 81 26.29 -3.51 -13.74
CA ARG A 81 25.27 -2.48 -14.02
C ARG A 81 25.03 -2.29 -15.52
N GLU A 82 26.09 -2.31 -16.32
CA GLU A 82 26.02 -2.09 -17.77
C GLU A 82 25.55 -3.33 -18.56
N LEU A 83 25.93 -4.53 -18.12
CA LEU A 83 25.76 -5.75 -18.89
C LEU A 83 24.59 -6.62 -18.42
N MET A 84 24.09 -6.48 -17.19
CA MET A 84 22.92 -7.25 -16.80
C MET A 84 21.67 -6.75 -17.54
N PRO A 85 20.71 -7.64 -17.83
CA PRO A 85 19.42 -7.21 -18.34
C PRO A 85 18.70 -6.27 -17.37
N PRO A 86 17.77 -5.41 -17.84
CA PRO A 86 17.04 -4.49 -16.98
C PRO A 86 16.28 -5.18 -15.84
N LYS A 87 15.74 -6.39 -16.09
CA LYS A 87 15.09 -7.24 -15.10
C LYS A 87 15.87 -8.54 -14.95
N TRP A 88 16.63 -8.65 -13.87
CA TRP A 88 17.51 -9.81 -13.66
C TRP A 88 17.51 -10.32 -12.22
N ILE A 89 16.72 -9.69 -11.35
CA ILE A 89 16.50 -10.13 -9.98
C ILE A 89 15.36 -11.14 -9.99
N PHE A 90 15.65 -12.43 -9.85
CA PHE A 90 14.64 -13.49 -9.89
C PHE A 90 14.12 -13.78 -8.47
N ILE A 91 12.82 -13.62 -8.26
CA ILE A 91 12.14 -13.83 -6.98
C ILE A 91 10.79 -14.46 -7.27
N ASP A 92 10.48 -15.58 -6.60
CA ASP A 92 9.17 -16.24 -6.63
C ASP A 92 8.58 -16.40 -8.05
N GLY A 93 9.40 -16.91 -8.98
CA GLY A 93 8.95 -17.18 -10.34
C GLY A 93 8.77 -15.95 -11.21
N GLN A 94 9.50 -14.86 -10.97
CA GLN A 94 9.44 -13.63 -11.78
C GLN A 94 10.77 -12.85 -11.76
N PHE A 95 11.13 -12.22 -12.88
CA PHE A 95 12.27 -11.29 -12.96
C PHE A 95 11.85 -9.83 -12.67
N TYR A 96 12.63 -9.17 -11.82
CA TYR A 96 12.46 -7.78 -11.37
C TYR A 96 13.68 -6.92 -11.70
N SER A 97 13.43 -5.62 -11.84
CA SER A 97 14.50 -4.63 -11.84
C SER A 97 15.00 -4.39 -10.41
N VAL A 98 16.22 -3.87 -10.27
CA VAL A 98 16.78 -3.49 -8.97
C VAL A 98 15.88 -2.50 -8.22
N ASP A 99 15.18 -1.61 -8.95
CA ASP A 99 14.32 -0.59 -8.37
C ASP A 99 13.05 -1.12 -7.72
N ASN A 100 12.56 -2.27 -8.18
CA ASN A 100 11.35 -2.93 -7.69
C ASN A 100 11.62 -3.89 -6.53
N VAL A 101 12.86 -3.95 -6.02
CA VAL A 101 13.25 -4.86 -4.94
C VAL A 101 13.79 -4.08 -3.76
N ALA A 102 13.34 -4.43 -2.55
CA ALA A 102 13.90 -3.90 -1.30
C ALA A 102 14.13 -5.02 -0.28
N LYS A 103 14.99 -4.79 0.71
CA LYS A 103 15.27 -5.80 1.74
C LYS A 103 14.16 -5.98 2.77
N CYS A 104 13.35 -4.95 3.00
CA CYS A 104 12.28 -4.95 3.99
C CYS A 104 10.97 -4.42 3.38
N VAL A 105 10.04 -5.35 3.17
CA VAL A 105 8.69 -5.12 2.64
C VAL A 105 7.71 -5.99 3.43
N THR A 106 6.64 -5.42 3.98
CA THR A 106 5.69 -6.19 4.82
C THR A 106 4.61 -6.88 3.97
N HIS A 107 4.17 -6.24 2.90
CA HIS A 107 3.11 -6.68 2.00
C HIS A 107 3.60 -6.58 0.54
N PRO A 108 4.39 -7.55 0.05
CA PRO A 108 4.83 -7.59 -1.34
C PRO A 108 3.66 -7.58 -2.33
N CYS A 109 3.81 -6.84 -3.43
CA CYS A 109 2.85 -6.83 -4.53
C CYS A 109 3.56 -7.08 -5.86
N ALA A 110 3.66 -8.35 -6.26
CA ALA A 110 4.13 -8.71 -7.60
C ALA A 110 3.13 -8.23 -8.68
N PRO A 111 3.60 -7.77 -9.86
CA PRO A 111 4.99 -7.63 -10.28
C PRO A 111 5.63 -6.26 -9.93
N PHE A 112 4.98 -5.45 -9.10
CA PHE A 112 5.34 -4.04 -8.89
C PHE A 112 6.45 -3.81 -7.87
N TYR A 113 6.41 -4.50 -6.73
CA TYR A 113 7.49 -4.44 -5.74
C TYR A 113 7.52 -5.70 -4.87
N VAL A 114 8.73 -6.16 -4.54
CA VAL A 114 8.94 -7.40 -3.79
C VAL A 114 10.07 -7.27 -2.77
N GLN A 115 10.08 -8.21 -1.82
CA GLN A 115 11.17 -8.32 -0.85
C GLN A 115 12.30 -9.19 -1.41
N LEU A 116 13.54 -8.74 -1.25
CA LEU A 116 14.72 -9.58 -1.51
C LEU A 116 14.71 -10.80 -0.56
N PRO A 117 14.89 -12.03 -1.07
CA PRO A 117 14.98 -13.24 -0.25
C PRO A 117 16.05 -13.13 0.84
N GLN A 118 15.77 -13.71 2.01
CA GLN A 118 16.61 -13.56 3.20
C GLN A 118 18.07 -13.98 2.97
N MET A 119 18.28 -15.05 2.20
CA MET A 119 19.60 -15.57 1.84
C MET A 119 20.47 -14.57 1.05
N TYR A 120 19.86 -13.59 0.39
CA TYR A 120 20.54 -12.59 -0.43
C TYR A 120 20.71 -11.24 0.28
N LYS A 121 20.06 -11.00 1.42
CA LYS A 121 20.16 -9.69 2.12
C LYS A 121 21.57 -9.36 2.63
N SER A 122 22.40 -10.39 2.86
CA SER A 122 23.80 -10.24 3.28
C SER A 122 24.78 -10.08 2.11
N TYR A 123 24.34 -10.30 0.86
CA TYR A 123 25.20 -10.20 -0.30
C TYR A 123 25.58 -8.74 -0.54
N LYS A 124 26.90 -8.46 -0.62
CA LYS A 124 27.43 -7.13 -0.93
C LYS A 124 27.02 -6.70 -2.33
N LEU A 125 26.81 -7.65 -3.25
CA LEU A 125 26.37 -7.44 -4.61
C LEU A 125 25.13 -6.55 -4.66
N PHE A 126 24.05 -6.98 -3.99
CA PHE A 126 22.78 -6.26 -4.01
C PHE A 126 22.85 -4.91 -3.30
N ASN A 127 23.64 -4.81 -2.22
CA ASN A 127 23.88 -3.56 -1.52
C ASN A 127 24.56 -2.53 -2.44
N LYS A 128 25.62 -2.95 -3.12
CA LYS A 128 26.37 -2.07 -4.02
C LYS A 128 25.62 -1.76 -5.31
N LEU A 129 24.70 -2.63 -5.75
CA LEU A 129 23.82 -2.35 -6.89
C LEU A 129 22.69 -1.36 -6.57
N GLY A 130 22.48 -1.03 -5.30
CA GLY A 130 21.47 -0.06 -4.89
C GLY A 130 20.10 -0.67 -4.57
N ILE A 131 20.03 -1.98 -4.27
CA ILE A 131 18.80 -2.54 -3.67
C ILE A 131 18.54 -1.81 -2.36
N LYS A 132 17.36 -1.21 -2.27
CA LYS A 132 16.96 -0.35 -1.15
C LYS A 132 16.80 -1.18 0.12
N GLU A 133 17.13 -0.61 1.27
CA GLU A 133 16.78 -1.23 2.57
C GLU A 133 15.26 -1.35 2.71
N CYS A 134 14.55 -0.25 2.44
CA CYS A 134 13.10 -0.14 2.45
C CYS A 134 12.67 0.80 1.32
N PHE A 135 11.45 0.62 0.79
CA PHE A 135 10.81 1.66 -0.01
C PHE A 135 10.47 2.89 0.84
N THR A 136 10.39 4.05 0.21
CA THR A 136 9.98 5.29 0.87
C THR A 136 8.46 5.46 0.80
N ASN A 137 7.92 6.31 1.66
CA ASN A 137 6.53 6.73 1.61
C ASN A 137 6.23 7.46 0.28
N GLU A 138 7.16 8.27 -0.24
CA GLU A 138 7.00 8.96 -1.54
C GLU A 138 6.84 7.97 -2.69
N TYR A 139 7.55 6.84 -2.66
CA TYR A 139 7.43 5.80 -3.69
C TYR A 139 5.98 5.28 -3.79
N PHE A 140 5.35 4.94 -2.65
CA PHE A 140 3.97 4.44 -2.63
C PHE A 140 2.95 5.51 -2.98
N ILE A 141 3.17 6.76 -2.55
CA ILE A 141 2.29 7.89 -2.89
C ILE A 141 2.30 8.15 -4.39
N VAL A 142 3.49 8.25 -5.00
CA VAL A 142 3.65 8.45 -6.44
C VAL A 142 3.03 7.28 -7.20
N PHE A 143 3.24 6.05 -6.75
CA PHE A 143 2.63 4.89 -7.40
C PHE A 143 1.10 4.97 -7.39
N LEU A 144 0.47 5.18 -6.23
CA LEU A 144 -0.99 5.26 -6.11
C LEU A 144 -1.55 6.40 -6.97
N LYS A 145 -0.83 7.51 -7.09
CA LYS A 145 -1.16 8.61 -7.99
C LYS A 145 -1.09 8.20 -9.46
N THR A 146 -0.01 7.56 -9.89
CA THR A 146 0.11 7.06 -11.27
C THR A 146 -1.01 6.05 -11.61
N LEU A 147 -1.38 5.20 -10.65
CA LEU A 147 -2.47 4.24 -10.82
C LEU A 147 -3.84 4.94 -10.91
N LYS A 148 -4.07 6.00 -10.14
CA LYS A 148 -5.27 6.85 -10.25
C LYS A 148 -5.37 7.47 -11.64
N GLU A 149 -4.26 8.00 -12.14
CA GLU A 149 -4.18 8.66 -13.44
C GLU A 149 -4.42 7.67 -14.60
N SER A 150 -3.93 6.44 -14.51
CA SER A 150 -4.13 5.43 -15.56
C SER A 150 -5.58 4.93 -15.66
N TYR A 151 -6.33 4.93 -14.56
CA TYR A 151 -7.73 4.51 -14.52
C TYR A 151 -8.73 5.66 -14.72
N ASN A 152 -8.33 6.92 -14.54
CA ASN A 152 -9.14 8.11 -14.78
C ASN A 152 -10.58 8.04 -14.19
N ASP A 153 -10.66 7.77 -12.88
CA ASP A 153 -11.92 7.63 -12.13
C ASP A 153 -12.79 6.43 -12.52
N GLN A 154 -12.23 5.46 -13.24
CA GLN A 154 -12.86 4.15 -13.45
C GLN A 154 -12.49 3.16 -12.34
N PRO A 155 -13.33 2.13 -12.09
CA PRO A 155 -13.03 1.07 -11.14
C PRO A 155 -11.74 0.31 -11.51
N LEU A 156 -10.92 0.03 -10.50
CA LEU A 156 -9.73 -0.81 -10.63
C LEU A 156 -10.10 -2.25 -11.02
N SER A 157 -9.23 -2.90 -11.79
CA SER A 157 -9.27 -4.36 -11.91
C SER A 157 -9.06 -5.01 -10.54
N GLN A 158 -9.51 -6.25 -10.35
CA GLN A 158 -9.33 -6.95 -9.07
C GLN A 158 -7.84 -7.03 -8.65
N THR A 159 -6.95 -7.29 -9.61
CA THR A 159 -5.50 -7.36 -9.36
C THR A 159 -4.91 -6.01 -8.96
N ASP A 160 -5.31 -4.93 -9.64
CA ASP A 160 -4.81 -3.59 -9.32
C ASP A 160 -5.42 -3.05 -8.02
N LEU A 161 -6.66 -3.42 -7.70
CA LEU A 161 -7.29 -3.11 -6.41
C LEU A 161 -6.54 -3.77 -5.26
N GLU A 162 -6.24 -5.06 -5.36
CA GLU A 162 -5.43 -5.77 -4.37
C GLU A 162 -4.07 -5.12 -4.21
N CYS A 163 -3.47 -4.67 -5.30
CA CYS A 163 -2.19 -3.99 -5.24
C CYS A 163 -2.29 -2.60 -4.58
N ALA A 164 -3.29 -1.80 -4.92
CA ALA A 164 -3.55 -0.51 -4.30
C ALA A 164 -3.77 -0.64 -2.78
N ILE A 165 -4.49 -1.67 -2.36
CA ILE A 165 -4.66 -2.00 -0.93
C ILE A 165 -3.30 -2.34 -0.31
N LYS A 166 -2.53 -3.26 -0.89
CA LYS A 166 -1.19 -3.63 -0.37
C LYS A 166 -0.24 -2.43 -0.29
N MET A 167 -0.26 -1.53 -1.27
CA MET A 167 0.52 -0.29 -1.26
C MET A 167 0.10 0.65 -0.14
N THR A 168 -1.19 0.72 0.15
CA THR A 168 -1.72 1.48 1.30
C THR A 168 -1.20 0.90 2.61
N LEU A 169 -1.23 -0.42 2.75
CA LEU A 169 -0.69 -1.12 3.92
C LEU A 169 0.83 -0.93 4.05
N GLU A 170 1.57 -0.93 2.94
CA GLU A 170 3.01 -0.66 2.94
C GLU A 170 3.35 0.78 3.28
N LEU A 171 2.62 1.76 2.73
CA LEU A 171 2.77 3.18 3.06
C LEU A 171 2.64 3.36 4.58
N PHE A 172 1.61 2.76 5.17
CA PHE A 172 1.44 2.72 6.61
C PHE A 172 2.62 2.06 7.34
N ALA A 173 3.06 0.88 6.87
CA ALA A 173 4.16 0.15 7.48
C ALA A 173 5.48 0.95 7.44
N VAL A 174 5.74 1.73 6.39
CA VAL A 174 6.92 2.62 6.31
C VAL A 174 6.81 3.75 7.34
N LEU A 175 5.69 4.45 7.39
CA LEU A 175 5.45 5.54 8.35
C LEU A 175 5.60 5.04 9.79
N HIS A 176 5.00 3.90 10.10
CA HIS A 176 5.06 3.29 11.43
C HIS A 176 6.50 2.87 11.80
N ARG A 177 7.25 2.25 10.88
CA ARG A 177 8.66 1.88 11.12
C ARG A 177 9.54 3.09 11.40
N LYS A 178 9.35 4.17 10.65
CA LYS A 178 10.10 5.42 10.82
C LYS A 178 9.62 6.28 11.99
N LYS A 179 8.47 5.93 12.61
CA LYS A 179 7.77 6.74 13.61
C LYS A 179 7.45 8.15 13.08
N GLU A 180 7.16 8.24 11.79
CA GLU A 180 6.84 9.50 11.11
C GLU A 180 5.31 9.69 11.11
N SER A 181 4.90 10.95 11.29
CA SER A 181 3.50 11.32 11.08
C SER A 181 3.23 11.55 9.60
N PHE A 182 2.03 11.18 9.14
CA PHE A 182 1.64 11.43 7.76
C PHE A 182 1.38 12.93 7.54
N ASN A 183 1.98 13.49 6.49
CA ASN A 183 1.74 14.88 6.12
C ASN A 183 0.38 15.00 5.40
N LYS A 184 -0.63 15.50 6.12
CA LYS A 184 -2.00 15.68 5.61
C LYS A 184 -2.12 16.61 4.39
N SER A 185 -1.08 17.38 4.07
CA SER A 185 -1.03 18.21 2.87
C SER A 185 -0.75 17.39 1.61
N GLN A 186 -0.18 16.19 1.75
CA GLN A 186 0.10 15.30 0.63
C GLN A 186 -1.19 14.79 0.01
N GLU A 187 -1.23 14.80 -1.31
CA GLU A 187 -2.33 14.22 -2.07
C GLU A 187 -2.09 12.72 -2.25
N VAL A 188 -2.96 11.92 -1.65
CA VAL A 188 -2.93 10.45 -1.71
C VAL A 188 -4.29 9.96 -2.14
N TYR A 189 -4.29 8.90 -2.95
CA TYR A 189 -5.51 8.29 -3.46
C TYR A 189 -5.65 6.87 -2.92
N LEU A 190 -6.82 6.56 -2.38
CA LEU A 190 -7.16 5.25 -1.85
C LEU A 190 -8.45 4.73 -2.52
N PRO A 191 -8.64 3.42 -2.65
CA PRO A 191 -9.86 2.88 -3.24
C PRO A 191 -11.08 3.15 -2.36
N ASP A 192 -12.18 3.56 -2.99
CA ASP A 192 -13.51 3.58 -2.39
C ASP A 192 -14.20 2.20 -2.49
N THR A 193 -15.42 2.09 -1.96
CA THR A 193 -16.24 0.87 -2.03
C THR A 193 -16.64 0.47 -3.45
N ASN A 194 -16.55 1.38 -4.41
CA ASN A 194 -16.78 1.12 -5.84
C ASN A 194 -15.48 0.79 -6.58
N CYS A 195 -14.39 0.54 -5.83
CA CYS A 195 -13.07 0.21 -6.35
C CYS A 195 -12.42 1.34 -7.16
N ILE A 196 -12.87 2.58 -6.98
CA ILE A 196 -12.29 3.76 -7.66
C ILE A 196 -11.28 4.41 -6.72
N LEU A 197 -10.10 4.76 -7.22
CA LEU A 197 -9.14 5.55 -6.44
C LEU A 197 -9.69 6.97 -6.25
N ARG A 198 -9.87 7.39 -5.00
CA ARG A 198 -10.38 8.71 -4.61
C ARG A 198 -9.39 9.42 -3.72
N SER A 199 -9.40 10.75 -3.75
CA SER A 199 -8.58 11.55 -2.82
C SER A 199 -8.97 11.21 -1.38
N ILE A 200 -7.97 11.07 -0.49
CA ILE A 200 -8.22 10.86 0.95
C ILE A 200 -9.04 11.98 1.58
N LYS A 201 -9.07 13.16 0.98
CA LYS A 201 -9.86 14.32 1.44
C LYS A 201 -11.36 14.13 1.21
N ASP A 202 -11.73 13.41 0.16
CA ASP A 202 -13.13 13.19 -0.24
C ASP A 202 -13.70 11.92 0.42
N LEU A 203 -12.81 10.98 0.74
CA LEU A 203 -13.14 9.73 1.42
C LEU A 203 -13.49 9.92 2.90
N CYS A 204 -14.37 9.06 3.38
CA CYS A 204 -14.62 8.86 4.80
C CYS A 204 -14.60 7.37 5.15
N PHE A 205 -14.32 7.05 6.42
CA PHE A 205 -14.49 5.69 6.95
C PHE A 205 -15.63 5.64 7.98
N LYS A 206 -16.23 4.45 8.10
CA LYS A 206 -17.28 4.16 9.08
C LYS A 206 -16.67 3.42 10.28
N ILE A 207 -17.30 3.59 11.44
CA ILE A 207 -17.11 2.74 12.61
C ILE A 207 -18.40 1.93 12.75
N ASP A 208 -18.30 0.67 13.19
CA ASP A 208 -19.35 -0.38 13.13
C ASP A 208 -20.74 -0.01 13.71
N ASN A 209 -20.89 1.14 14.35
CA ASN A 209 -22.12 1.60 14.98
C ASN A 209 -22.97 2.56 14.10
N ILE A 210 -22.66 2.70 12.80
CA ILE A 210 -23.38 3.63 11.91
C ILE A 210 -24.13 2.87 10.82
N SER A 211 -25.43 3.12 10.67
CA SER A 211 -26.28 2.49 9.65
C SER A 211 -25.87 2.90 8.22
N GLU A 212 -26.06 2.00 7.26
CA GLU A 212 -25.75 2.26 5.84
C GLU A 212 -26.66 3.33 5.22
N GLN A 213 -27.87 3.50 5.74
CA GLN A 213 -28.86 4.49 5.28
C GLN A 213 -28.32 5.92 5.38
N ASN A 214 -27.65 6.27 6.48
CA ASN A 214 -27.08 7.61 6.69
C ASN A 214 -25.99 7.98 5.67
N VAL A 215 -25.43 6.99 4.98
CA VAL A 215 -24.32 7.20 4.02
C VAL A 215 -24.85 7.45 2.62
N ILE A 216 -25.90 6.72 2.25
CA ILE A 216 -26.57 6.83 0.96
C ILE A 216 -27.24 8.20 0.84
N GLU A 217 -27.87 8.68 1.91
CA GLU A 217 -28.54 9.98 1.94
C GLU A 217 -27.58 11.16 1.79
N ALA A 218 -26.31 10.99 2.19
CA ALA A 218 -25.29 12.03 2.17
C ALA A 218 -24.37 11.97 0.94
N ASP A 219 -24.62 11.08 -0.03
CA ASP A 219 -23.78 10.84 -1.22
C ASP A 219 -22.27 10.76 -0.90
N MET A 220 -21.95 10.05 0.18
CA MET A 220 -20.60 10.04 0.76
C MET A 220 -19.72 8.94 0.17
N LEU A 221 -18.54 9.33 -0.32
CA LEU A 221 -17.52 8.39 -0.75
C LEU A 221 -16.89 7.68 0.47
N THR A 222 -17.07 6.36 0.53
CA THR A 222 -16.55 5.54 1.63
C THR A 222 -15.32 4.75 1.24
N LEU A 223 -14.32 4.75 2.12
CA LEU A 223 -13.08 3.98 1.97
C LEU A 223 -13.38 2.48 1.82
N HIS A 224 -12.61 1.81 0.95
CA HIS A 224 -12.74 0.38 0.73
C HIS A 224 -12.54 -0.42 2.02
N LYS A 225 -13.45 -1.38 2.28
CA LYS A 225 -13.53 -2.18 3.52
C LYS A 225 -12.27 -2.98 3.88
N SER A 226 -11.45 -3.33 2.89
CA SER A 226 -10.20 -4.07 3.12
C SER A 226 -9.08 -3.19 3.67
N ILE A 227 -9.27 -1.87 3.77
CA ILE A 227 -8.32 -0.96 4.41
C ILE A 227 -8.74 -0.78 5.87
N PRO A 228 -7.92 -1.21 6.84
CA PRO A 228 -8.22 -1.07 8.26
C PRO A 228 -8.44 0.39 8.70
N VAL A 229 -9.38 0.58 9.62
CA VAL A 229 -9.76 1.90 10.16
C VAL A 229 -8.58 2.63 10.83
N ASN A 230 -7.71 1.92 11.55
CA ASN A 230 -6.51 2.52 12.17
C ASN A 230 -5.54 3.07 11.11
N ILE A 231 -5.45 2.45 9.94
CA ILE A 231 -4.64 2.94 8.81
C ILE A 231 -5.29 4.18 8.21
N ALA A 232 -6.61 4.15 8.00
CA ALA A 232 -7.38 5.29 7.52
C ALA A 232 -7.19 6.53 8.39
N GLN A 233 -7.25 6.36 9.72
CA GLN A 233 -7.01 7.43 10.70
C GLN A 233 -5.60 8.02 10.59
N ILE A 234 -4.58 7.16 10.49
CA ILE A 234 -3.18 7.59 10.41
C ILE A 234 -2.88 8.29 9.09
N LEU A 235 -3.52 7.88 7.99
CA LEU A 235 -3.44 8.57 6.69
C LEU A 235 -4.33 9.81 6.61
N GLY A 236 -5.07 10.16 7.66
CA GLY A 236 -5.86 11.38 7.74
C GLY A 236 -7.19 11.33 6.98
N VAL A 237 -7.70 10.14 6.65
CA VAL A 237 -9.07 9.98 6.15
C VAL A 237 -10.05 10.38 7.26
N ARG A 238 -11.10 11.14 6.92
CA ARG A 238 -12.06 11.63 7.93
C ARG A 238 -13.02 10.54 8.38
N MET A 239 -13.47 10.62 9.63
CA MET A 239 -14.62 9.84 10.08
C MET A 239 -15.89 10.37 9.41
N LEU A 240 -16.79 9.46 9.00
CA LEU A 240 -18.08 9.84 8.43
C LEU A 240 -18.85 10.82 9.33
N GLN A 241 -18.87 10.58 10.65
CA GLN A 241 -19.55 11.46 11.60
C GLN A 241 -19.00 12.89 11.60
N GLN A 242 -17.67 13.04 11.54
CA GLN A 242 -17.04 14.36 11.47
C GLN A 242 -17.48 15.09 10.19
N LYS A 243 -17.50 14.36 9.06
CA LYS A 243 -17.91 14.91 7.77
C LYS A 243 -19.40 15.32 7.78
N LEU A 244 -20.28 14.49 8.31
CA LEU A 244 -21.70 14.81 8.47
C LEU A 244 -21.94 15.99 9.42
N ILE A 245 -21.20 16.08 10.53
CA ILE A 245 -21.29 17.23 11.45
C ILE A 245 -20.84 18.51 10.73
N GLU A 246 -19.72 18.50 10.00
CA GLU A 246 -19.24 19.65 9.23
C GLU A 246 -20.30 20.13 8.22
N ASP A 247 -20.90 19.20 7.47
CA ASP A 247 -21.95 19.52 6.49
C ASP A 247 -23.24 20.05 7.15
N CYS A 248 -23.60 19.52 8.33
CA CYS A 248 -24.74 19.97 9.12
C CYS A 248 -24.49 21.26 9.93
N SER A 249 -23.23 21.62 10.18
CA SER A 249 -22.84 22.79 11.01
C SER A 249 -23.18 24.14 10.35
N ILE A 250 -23.66 24.13 9.10
CA ILE A 250 -23.99 25.33 8.34
C ILE A 250 -25.37 25.93 8.68
N GLY A 251 -26.21 25.32 9.53
CA GLY A 251 -27.44 26.03 9.90
C GLY A 251 -28.53 25.29 10.66
N ILE A 252 -28.20 24.62 11.76
CA ILE A 252 -29.25 24.17 12.69
C ILE A 252 -29.29 25.14 13.88
N PRO A 253 -30.32 26.02 14.00
CA PRO A 253 -30.53 26.78 15.22
C PRO A 253 -30.88 25.81 16.35
N PHE A 254 -29.88 25.42 17.14
CA PHE A 254 -30.05 24.54 18.29
C PHE A 254 -30.34 25.39 19.53
N GLY A 255 -31.50 25.18 20.13
CA GLY A 255 -31.92 25.86 21.36
C GLY A 255 -33.38 25.52 21.67
N GLN A 256 -33.65 25.17 22.93
CA GLN A 256 -35.01 24.92 23.40
C GLN A 256 -35.77 26.26 23.42
N HIS A 257 -36.57 26.53 22.39
CA HIS A 257 -37.37 27.75 22.30
C HIS A 257 -38.76 27.51 22.91
N GLU A 258 -38.89 27.74 24.21
CA GLU A 258 -40.21 27.92 24.82
C GLU A 258 -40.67 29.36 24.58
N LYS A 259 -41.85 29.56 24.01
CA LYS A 259 -42.44 30.91 23.90
C LYS A 259 -42.58 31.49 25.31
N LEU A 260 -42.21 32.76 25.48
CA LEU A 260 -42.33 33.46 26.77
C LEU A 260 -43.73 33.29 27.38
N THR A 261 -44.77 33.32 26.55
CA THR A 261 -46.16 33.13 26.97
C THR A 261 -46.46 31.73 27.52
N THR A 262 -45.84 30.69 26.95
CA THR A 262 -45.95 29.31 27.46
C THR A 262 -45.22 29.18 28.80
N ARG A 263 -44.04 29.78 28.92
CA ARG A 263 -43.29 29.79 30.18
C ARG A 263 -44.06 30.50 31.29
N ILE A 264 -44.60 31.68 31.01
CA ILE A 264 -45.43 32.45 31.96
C ILE A 264 -46.67 31.64 32.34
N ARG A 265 -47.33 30.97 31.39
CA ARG A 265 -48.49 30.12 31.67
C ARG A 265 -48.12 28.99 32.64
N HIS A 266 -47.05 28.24 32.36
CA HIS A 266 -46.61 27.16 33.25
C HIS A 266 -46.23 27.66 34.65
N LEU A 267 -45.62 28.85 34.74
CA LEU A 267 -45.35 29.49 36.02
C LEU A 267 -46.67 29.77 36.75
N LEU A 268 -47.63 30.44 36.12
CA LEU A 268 -48.94 30.74 36.73
C LEU A 268 -49.71 29.48 37.14
N GLU A 269 -49.68 28.42 36.32
CA GLU A 269 -50.31 27.13 36.65
C GLU A 269 -49.65 26.45 37.86
N SER A 270 -48.36 26.69 38.09
CA SER A 270 -47.64 26.19 39.27
C SER A 270 -47.93 26.96 40.56
N TYR A 271 -48.75 28.02 40.52
CA TYR A 271 -49.23 28.78 41.67
C TYR A 271 -50.72 28.48 41.92
N PRO A 272 -51.07 27.51 42.78
CA PRO A 272 -52.43 26.98 42.84
C PRO A 272 -53.43 27.84 43.62
N GLN A 273 -53.04 28.98 44.23
CA GLN A 273 -53.93 29.82 45.06
C GLN A 273 -53.55 31.31 45.04
N ASP A 274 -54.54 32.19 44.82
CA ASP A 274 -54.41 33.66 44.81
C ASP A 274 -53.91 34.30 46.12
N LYS A 275 -53.77 33.52 47.20
CA LYS A 275 -53.42 34.02 48.54
C LYS A 275 -51.92 34.22 48.78
N ASP A 276 -51.06 33.74 47.89
CA ASP A 276 -49.59 33.87 48.04
C ASP A 276 -48.98 34.98 47.18
N ILE A 277 -49.71 35.52 46.19
CA ILE A 277 -49.24 36.61 45.32
C ILE A 277 -48.93 37.88 46.15
N LEU A 278 -49.79 38.22 47.12
CA LEU A 278 -49.58 39.37 47.99
C LEU A 278 -48.34 39.21 48.89
N LYS A 279 -47.99 37.98 49.29
CA LYS A 279 -46.78 37.72 50.08
C LYS A 279 -45.53 37.83 49.23
N GLU A 280 -45.56 37.32 48.00
CA GLU A 280 -44.44 37.48 47.06
C GLU A 280 -44.19 38.95 46.71
N LEU A 281 -45.25 39.75 46.50
CA LEU A 281 -45.12 41.19 46.25
C LEU A 281 -44.50 41.94 47.45
N LEU A 282 -44.85 41.56 48.69
CA LEU A 282 -44.24 42.11 49.91
C LEU A 282 -42.78 41.68 50.09
N GLN A 283 -42.42 40.47 49.64
CA GLN A 283 -41.05 39.95 49.74
C GLN A 283 -40.11 40.55 48.68
N ASN A 284 -40.66 40.96 47.53
CA ASN A 284 -39.91 41.60 46.43
C ASN A 284 -39.72 43.12 46.62
N ALA A 285 -40.35 43.73 47.62
CA ALA A 285 -40.20 45.14 48.00
C ALA A 285 -39.01 45.34 48.95
#